data_AF-A0A3D5K282-F1
#
_entry.id   AF-A0A3D5K282-F1
#
_cell.length_a   1.000
_cell.length_b   1.000
_cell.length_c   1.000
_cell.angle_alpha   90.00
_cell.angle_beta   90.00
_cell.angle_gamma   90.00
#
_symmetry.space_group_name_H-M   'P 1'
#
loop_
_entity.id
_entity.type
_entity.pdbx_description
1 polymer ?
#
loop_
_entity_poly.entity_id
_entity_poly.type
_entity_poly.pdbx_seq_one_letter_code
_entity_poly.pdbx_strand_id
1 'polypeptide(L)'
;MGGQPRGERLGNPGPDQGYALRLARGFTARLRLGYGEHAADVVAGCVGVALKRAALFGRAPMAGDLELAFSIFGFLDEAPTGDQLDERRSLFAEVSHHHHYTEVRRIADRVPESVLWLGAAAARDAFTV
;
A
#
# COMPACT_ATOMS: atom_id res chain seq x y z
N MET A 1 29.78 13.30 -14.37
CA MET A 1 29.42 13.26 -12.94
C MET A 1 28.29 14.25 -12.73
N GLY A 2 27.07 13.78 -12.52
CA GLY A 2 25.88 14.64 -12.36
C GLY A 2 24.85 13.89 -11.54
N GLY A 3 24.96 13.99 -10.22
CA GLY A 3 23.97 13.42 -9.30
C GLY A 3 22.69 14.25 -9.28
N GLN A 4 21.54 13.61 -9.20
CA GLN A 4 20.26 14.30 -9.00
C GLN A 4 20.26 15.10 -7.68
N PRO A 5 19.72 16.33 -7.68
CA PRO A 5 19.62 17.13 -6.46
C PRO A 5 18.61 16.51 -5.48
N ARG A 6 18.93 16.58 -4.18
CA ARG A 6 18.05 16.15 -3.08
C ARG A 6 17.58 17.39 -2.30
N GLY A 7 16.29 17.46 -1.98
CA GLY A 7 15.70 18.52 -1.16
C GLY A 7 14.35 18.09 -0.57
N GLU A 8 14.01 18.58 0.63
CA GLU A 8 12.88 18.14 1.48
C GLU A 8 11.46 18.34 0.90
N ARG A 9 11.33 18.90 -0.31
CA ARG A 9 10.04 19.08 -1.01
C ARG A 9 10.07 18.64 -2.47
N LEU A 10 11.14 17.96 -2.88
CA LEU A 10 11.20 17.30 -4.18
C LEU A 10 10.68 15.87 -3.95
N GLY A 11 9.36 15.73 -4.05
CA GLY A 11 8.76 14.41 -4.20
C GLY A 11 9.49 13.69 -5.33
N ASN A 12 9.80 12.42 -5.13
CA ASN A 12 10.31 11.57 -6.19
C ASN A 12 9.07 11.11 -6.97
N PRO A 13 8.70 11.70 -8.13
CA PRO A 13 7.72 11.06 -9.00
C PRO A 13 8.39 9.76 -9.46
N GLY A 14 8.12 8.68 -8.73
CA GLY A 14 8.75 7.40 -9.01
C GLY A 14 8.41 6.98 -10.45
N PRO A 15 9.41 6.61 -11.28
CA PRO A 15 9.17 6.19 -12.66
C PRO A 15 8.24 4.96 -12.79
N ASP A 16 7.90 4.30 -11.67
CA ASP A 16 7.28 2.99 -11.64
C ASP A 16 5.89 2.93 -10.99
N GLN A 17 5.22 4.05 -10.71
CA GLN A 17 3.83 4.02 -10.20
C GLN A 17 2.89 3.26 -11.17
N GLY A 18 3.01 3.52 -12.48
CA GLY A 18 2.27 2.79 -13.50
C GLY A 18 2.64 1.29 -13.56
N TYR A 19 3.88 0.93 -13.23
CA TYR A 19 4.32 -0.46 -13.15
C TYR A 19 3.76 -1.16 -11.90
N ALA A 20 3.76 -0.49 -10.74
CA ALA A 20 3.14 -1.00 -9.52
C ALA A 20 1.63 -1.21 -9.67
N LEU A 21 0.91 -0.28 -10.32
CA LEU A 21 -0.50 -0.44 -10.64
C LEU A 21 -0.75 -1.64 -11.57
N ARG A 22 0.15 -1.90 -12.53
CA ARG A 22 0.07 -3.09 -13.38
C ARG A 22 0.24 -4.37 -12.58
N LEU A 23 1.21 -4.42 -11.67
CA LEU A 23 1.40 -5.57 -10.78
C LEU A 23 0.18 -5.79 -9.87
N ALA A 24 -0.41 -4.71 -9.35
CA ALA A 24 -1.58 -4.78 -8.48
C ALA A 24 -2.81 -5.40 -9.17
N ARG A 25 -2.95 -5.24 -10.50
CA ARG A 25 -4.01 -5.91 -11.28
C ARG A 25 -3.93 -7.43 -11.22
N GLY A 26 -2.75 -8.01 -10.98
CA GLY A 26 -2.59 -9.44 -10.77
C GLY A 26 -3.13 -9.94 -9.44
N PHE A 27 -3.36 -9.04 -8.47
CA PHE A 27 -3.88 -9.37 -7.15
C PHE A 27 -5.37 -9.15 -7.03
N THR A 28 -6.02 -8.39 -7.92
CA THR A 28 -7.43 -7.99 -7.78
C THR A 28 -8.38 -9.19 -7.60
N ALA A 29 -8.11 -10.31 -8.28
CA ALA A 29 -8.90 -11.53 -8.17
C ALA A 29 -8.71 -12.29 -6.82
N ARG A 30 -7.62 -11.98 -6.09
CA ARG A 30 -7.29 -12.55 -4.78
C ARG A 30 -7.79 -11.68 -3.62
N LEU A 31 -8.18 -10.43 -3.88
CA LEU A 31 -8.59 -9.50 -2.83
C LEU A 31 -9.92 -9.92 -2.21
N ARG A 32 -9.96 -9.94 -0.89
CA ARG A 32 -11.15 -10.21 -0.09
C ARG A 32 -11.68 -8.89 0.49
N LEU A 33 -12.61 -8.30 -0.25
CA LEU A 33 -13.26 -7.04 0.11
C LEU A 33 -14.50 -7.30 0.95
N GLY A 34 -14.65 -6.55 2.02
CA GLY A 34 -15.88 -6.47 2.80
C GLY A 34 -16.89 -5.52 2.15
N TYR A 35 -18.09 -5.49 2.73
CA TYR A 35 -19.18 -4.64 2.24
C TYR A 35 -18.79 -3.15 2.29
N GLY A 36 -18.95 -2.46 1.16
CA GLY A 36 -18.66 -1.03 1.01
C GLY A 36 -17.18 -0.68 0.80
N GLU A 37 -16.28 -1.66 0.70
CA GLU A 37 -14.89 -1.41 0.30
C GLU A 37 -14.77 -1.39 -1.22
N HIS A 38 -14.01 -0.43 -1.75
CA HIS A 38 -13.78 -0.29 -3.18
C HIS A 38 -12.40 -0.78 -3.58
N ALA A 39 -12.34 -1.67 -4.58
CA ALA A 39 -11.07 -2.23 -5.06
C ALA A 39 -10.07 -1.16 -5.50
N ALA A 40 -10.54 -0.09 -6.14
CA ALA A 40 -9.69 1.00 -6.61
C ALA A 40 -8.97 1.71 -5.45
N ASP A 41 -9.69 1.98 -4.36
CA ASP A 41 -9.17 2.61 -3.16
C ASP A 41 -8.14 1.73 -2.44
N VAL A 42 -8.50 0.45 -2.25
CA VAL A 42 -7.63 -0.57 -1.66
C VAL A 42 -6.33 -0.69 -2.44
N VAL A 43 -6.42 -0.78 -3.77
CA VAL A 43 -5.25 -0.85 -4.66
C VAL A 43 -4.41 0.41 -4.55
N ALA A 44 -5.02 1.60 -4.58
CA ALA A 44 -4.29 2.86 -4.51
C ALA A 44 -3.50 2.99 -3.18
N GLY A 45 -4.15 2.71 -2.05
CA GLY A 45 -3.49 2.74 -0.73
C GLY A 45 -2.35 1.71 -0.61
N CYS A 46 -2.60 0.47 -1.03
CA CYS A 46 -1.60 -0.60 -0.95
C CYS A 46 -0.42 -0.39 -1.91
N VAL A 47 -0.65 0.22 -3.08
CA VAL A 47 0.43 0.61 -4.00
C VAL A 47 1.33 1.66 -3.34
N GLY A 48 0.79 2.61 -2.58
CA GLY A 48 1.58 3.57 -1.80
C GLY A 48 2.52 2.90 -0.81
N VAL A 49 2.02 1.91 -0.06
CA VAL A 49 2.82 1.14 0.90
C VAL A 49 3.88 0.29 0.19
N ALA A 50 3.52 -0.35 -0.92
CA ALA A 50 4.44 -1.16 -1.72
C ALA A 50 5.59 -0.31 -2.28
N LEU A 51 5.30 0.89 -2.74
CA LEU A 51 6.31 1.84 -3.23
C LEU A 51 7.22 2.32 -2.10
N LYS A 52 6.67 2.61 -0.90
CA LYS A 52 7.48 2.93 0.28
C LYS A 52 8.44 1.80 0.61
N ARG A 53 7.98 0.55 0.62
CA ARG A 53 8.82 -0.63 0.84
C ARG A 53 9.91 -0.75 -0.22
N ALA A 54 9.56 -0.68 -1.51
CA ALA A 54 10.52 -0.77 -2.60
C ALA A 54 11.63 0.29 -2.50
N ALA A 55 11.26 1.52 -2.13
CA ALA A 55 12.19 2.62 -1.91
C ALA A 55 13.16 2.35 -0.72
N LEU A 56 12.68 1.75 0.38
CA LEU A 56 13.54 1.35 1.51
C LEU A 56 14.59 0.32 1.09
N PHE A 57 14.24 -0.61 0.19
CA PHE A 57 15.17 -1.58 -0.38
C PHE A 57 16.01 -1.03 -1.55
N GLY A 58 15.84 0.24 -1.93
CA GLY A 58 16.61 0.87 -3.02
C GLY A 58 16.38 0.25 -4.41
N ARG A 59 15.20 -0.33 -4.66
CA ARG A 59 14.87 -1.04 -5.92
C ARG A 59 13.50 -0.65 -6.47
N ALA A 60 13.22 -1.10 -7.70
CA ALA A 60 11.88 -1.02 -8.30
C ALA A 60 10.85 -1.89 -7.53
N PRO A 61 9.55 -1.56 -7.58
CA PRO A 61 8.51 -2.35 -6.93
C PRO A 61 8.35 -3.74 -7.57
N MET A 62 8.08 -4.75 -6.74
CA MET A 62 7.84 -6.14 -7.16
C MET A 62 6.56 -6.69 -6.53
N ALA A 63 6.11 -7.86 -7.01
CA ALA A 63 4.91 -8.52 -6.50
C ALA A 63 4.94 -8.74 -4.98
N GLY A 64 6.11 -9.04 -4.40
CA GLY A 64 6.27 -9.23 -2.96
C GLY A 64 6.01 -7.97 -2.12
N ASP A 65 6.14 -6.76 -2.69
CA ASP A 65 5.78 -5.53 -1.98
C ASP A 65 4.27 -5.36 -1.86
N LEU A 66 3.57 -5.66 -2.95
CA LEU A 66 2.11 -5.63 -3.00
C LEU A 66 1.51 -6.72 -2.15
N GLU A 67 2.09 -7.93 -2.18
CA GLU A 67 1.65 -9.02 -1.32
C GLU A 67 1.77 -8.65 0.15
N LEU A 68 2.88 -8.04 0.57
CA LEU A 68 3.00 -7.53 1.94
C LEU A 68 1.96 -6.45 2.23
N ALA A 69 1.80 -5.45 1.34
CA ALA A 69 0.83 -4.37 1.56
C ALA A 69 -0.60 -4.90 1.71
N PHE A 70 -1.06 -5.76 0.81
CA PHE A 70 -2.39 -6.37 0.92
C PHE A 70 -2.51 -7.28 2.16
N SER A 71 -1.44 -7.97 2.52
CA SER A 71 -1.40 -8.87 3.67
C SER A 71 -1.56 -8.14 5.00
N ILE A 72 -0.83 -7.04 5.23
CA ILE A 72 -0.88 -6.32 6.51
C ILE A 72 -2.23 -5.64 6.77
N PHE A 73 -2.97 -5.30 5.71
CA PHE A 73 -4.34 -4.79 5.81
C PHE A 73 -5.41 -5.88 5.72
N GLY A 74 -5.01 -7.17 5.68
CA GLY A 74 -5.93 -8.30 5.69
C GLY A 74 -6.76 -8.48 4.40
N PHE A 75 -6.31 -7.94 3.26
CA PHE A 75 -7.03 -8.09 2.00
C PHE A 75 -6.76 -9.43 1.29
N LEU A 76 -5.86 -10.26 1.82
CA LEU A 76 -5.58 -11.61 1.29
C LEU A 76 -6.21 -12.73 2.14
N ASP A 77 -6.84 -12.37 3.26
CA ASP A 77 -7.53 -13.26 4.20
C ASP A 77 -9.04 -12.96 4.19
N GLU A 78 -9.86 -13.75 4.90
CA GLU A 78 -11.31 -13.49 4.98
C GLU A 78 -11.61 -12.06 5.45
N ALA A 79 -12.61 -11.41 4.84
CA ALA A 79 -12.91 -10.02 5.18
C ALA A 79 -13.39 -9.92 6.65
N PRO A 80 -12.90 -8.95 7.43
CA PRO A 80 -13.36 -8.74 8.79
C PRO A 80 -14.82 -8.32 8.81
N THR A 81 -15.44 -8.38 9.99
CA THR A 81 -16.83 -7.99 10.23
C THR A 81 -16.94 -7.01 11.39
N GLY A 82 -18.02 -6.24 11.45
CA GLY A 82 -18.26 -5.29 12.55
C GLY A 82 -17.23 -4.15 12.56
N ASP A 83 -16.83 -3.72 13.75
CA ASP A 83 -15.97 -2.54 13.95
C ASP A 83 -14.65 -2.60 13.16
N GLN A 84 -14.04 -3.78 13.05
CA GLN A 84 -12.80 -3.96 12.27
C GLN A 84 -12.99 -3.70 10.77
N LEU A 85 -14.15 -4.04 10.22
CA LEU A 85 -14.48 -3.71 8.83
C LEU A 85 -14.72 -2.21 8.68
N ASP A 86 -15.39 -1.59 9.64
CA ASP A 86 -15.68 -0.15 9.59
C ASP A 86 -14.40 0.68 9.69
N GLU A 87 -13.44 0.28 10.54
CA GLU A 87 -12.11 0.90 10.64
C GLU A 87 -11.32 0.74 9.35
N ARG A 88 -11.25 -0.48 8.79
CA ARG A 88 -10.55 -0.73 7.53
C ARG A 88 -11.18 0.04 6.37
N ARG A 89 -12.51 0.08 6.28
CA ARG A 89 -13.24 0.86 5.28
C ARG A 89 -12.95 2.35 5.42
N SER A 90 -12.98 2.87 6.65
CA SER A 90 -12.70 4.29 6.93
C SER A 90 -11.27 4.68 6.55
N LEU A 91 -10.30 3.79 6.79
CA LEU A 91 -8.90 4.01 6.43
C LEU A 91 -8.70 4.14 4.90
N PHE A 92 -9.45 3.37 4.11
CA PHE A 92 -9.30 3.31 2.66
C PHE A 92 -10.31 4.14 1.87
N ALA A 93 -11.31 4.76 2.49
CA ALA A 93 -12.35 5.49 1.77
C ALA A 93 -11.77 6.61 0.88
N GLU A 94 -12.19 6.63 -0.40
CA GLU A 94 -11.89 7.70 -1.38
C GLU A 94 -10.40 7.88 -1.74
N VAL A 95 -9.54 6.93 -1.38
CA VAL A 95 -8.09 7.00 -1.62
C VAL A 95 -7.73 7.09 -3.11
N SER A 96 -8.55 6.53 -4.00
CA SER A 96 -8.30 6.51 -5.44
C SER A 96 -8.69 7.79 -6.19
N HIS A 97 -9.32 8.76 -5.52
CA HIS A 97 -9.75 10.00 -6.17
C HIS A 97 -8.56 10.85 -6.66
N HIS A 98 -8.72 11.45 -7.85
CA HIS A 98 -7.66 11.98 -8.73
C HIS A 98 -6.70 13.04 -8.15
N HIS A 99 -6.89 13.49 -6.92
CA HIS A 99 -6.07 14.51 -6.26
C HIS A 99 -5.52 14.11 -4.87
N HIS A 100 -5.72 12.85 -4.44
CA HIS A 100 -5.51 12.44 -3.04
C HIS A 100 -4.17 11.74 -2.78
N TYR A 101 -3.05 12.31 -3.27
CA TYR A 101 -1.70 11.86 -2.88
C TYR A 101 -1.54 11.83 -1.34
N THR A 102 -2.21 12.75 -0.64
CA THR A 102 -2.21 12.84 0.82
C THR A 102 -2.82 11.60 1.50
N GLU A 103 -3.90 11.04 0.98
CA GLU A 103 -4.56 9.87 1.61
C GLU A 103 -3.73 8.59 1.40
N VAL A 104 -3.19 8.40 0.19
CA VAL A 104 -2.23 7.32 -0.07
C VAL A 104 -1.02 7.45 0.86
N ARG A 105 -0.52 8.68 1.06
CA ARG A 105 0.60 8.95 1.94
C ARG A 105 0.27 8.67 3.41
N ARG A 106 -0.93 9.04 3.86
CA ARG A 106 -1.43 8.77 5.22
C ARG A 106 -1.42 7.26 5.53
N ILE A 107 -1.87 6.43 4.58
CA ILE A 107 -1.84 4.98 4.73
C ILE A 107 -0.39 4.48 4.79
N ALA A 108 0.47 4.93 3.87
CA ALA A 108 1.87 4.52 3.84
C ALA A 108 2.66 4.93 5.10
N ASP A 109 2.38 6.12 5.64
CA ASP A 109 3.04 6.64 6.85
C ASP A 109 2.55 5.94 8.12
N ARG A 110 1.35 5.33 8.12
CA ARG A 110 0.86 4.50 9.23
C ARG A 110 1.65 3.21 9.40
N VAL A 111 2.31 2.72 8.34
CA VAL A 111 3.10 1.48 8.40
C VAL A 111 4.56 1.79 8.82
N PRO A 112 5.02 1.30 9.98
CA PRO A 112 6.39 1.52 10.43
C PRO A 112 7.42 0.87 9.50
N GLU A 113 8.60 1.47 9.36
CA GLU A 113 9.67 0.88 8.55
C GLU A 113 10.09 -0.50 9.06
N SER A 114 10.09 -0.72 10.37
CA SER A 114 10.38 -2.03 10.97
C SER A 114 9.49 -3.14 10.43
N VAL A 115 8.20 -2.88 10.22
CA VAL A 115 7.25 -3.81 9.58
C VAL A 115 7.60 -4.00 8.11
N LEU A 116 7.96 -2.91 7.41
CA LEU A 116 8.35 -2.93 6.01
C LEU A 116 9.71 -3.59 5.73
N TRP A 117 10.47 -4.00 6.74
CA TRP A 117 11.68 -4.83 6.56
C TRP A 117 11.38 -6.32 6.68
N LEU A 118 10.22 -6.72 7.21
CA LEU A 118 9.85 -8.12 7.43
C LEU A 118 9.37 -8.83 6.14
N GLY A 119 9.23 -10.15 6.20
CA GLY A 119 8.45 -10.91 5.22
C GLY A 119 6.94 -10.75 5.47
N ALA A 120 6.11 -11.02 4.46
CA ALA A 120 4.66 -10.74 4.52
C ALA A 120 3.91 -11.39 5.70
N ALA A 121 4.28 -12.62 6.07
CA ALA A 121 3.70 -13.31 7.23
C ALA A 121 4.04 -12.60 8.54
N ALA A 122 5.34 -12.39 8.82
CA ALA A 122 5.79 -11.70 10.03
C ALA A 122 5.32 -10.23 10.09
N ALA A 123 5.21 -9.56 8.94
CA ALA A 123 4.69 -8.20 8.86
C ALA A 123 3.21 -8.14 9.26
N ARG A 124 2.41 -9.14 8.88
CA ARG A 124 0.99 -9.24 9.25
C ARG A 124 0.83 -9.39 10.76
N ASP A 125 1.61 -10.28 11.36
CA ASP A 125 1.53 -10.51 12.81
C ASP A 125 1.99 -9.29 13.63
N ALA A 126 2.84 -8.44 13.03
CA ALA A 126 3.40 -7.24 13.67
C ALA A 126 2.59 -5.95 13.44
N PHE A 127 1.57 -5.96 12.57
CA PHE A 127 0.82 -4.77 12.20
C PHE A 127 -0.69 -4.97 12.37
N THR A 128 -1.31 -4.06 13.11
CA THR A 128 -2.77 -4.01 13.32
C THR A 128 -3.29 -2.67 12.81
N VAL A 129 -4.44 -2.70 12.13
CA VAL A 129 -5.12 -1.52 11.56
C VAL A 129 -5.66 -0.61 12.65
#